data_AF-A0AAW8E9J6-F1
#
_entry.id   AF-A0AAW8E9J6-F1
#
_cell.length_a   1.000
_cell.length_b   1.000
_cell.length_c   1.000
_cell.angle_alpha   90.00
_cell.angle_beta   90.00
_cell.angle_gamma   90.00
#
_symmetry.space_group_name_H-M   'P 1'
#
loop_
_entity.id
_entity.type
_entity.pdbx_description
1 polymer ?
#
loop_
_entity_poly.entity_id
_entity_poly.type
_entity_poly.pdbx_seq_one_letter_code
_entity_poly.pdbx_strand_id
1 'polypeptide(L)'
;MQLLRRIAVTVIEEEEGAYRWRLVELEGEGWHVLSQQARSMKTYKAAMAAGLLELQKMVDDLDIGPREDEPEPARAKKKSGSVFGFGFGLPKMG
;
A
#
# COMPACT_ATOMS: atom_id res chain seq x y z
N MET A 1 -0.61 6.33 23.58
CA MET A 1 -1.52 7.34 23.00
C MET A 1 -1.58 7.03 21.52
N GLN A 2 -2.70 6.53 21.04
CA GLN A 2 -2.84 6.16 19.63
C GLN A 2 -2.97 7.44 18.81
N LEU A 3 -2.08 7.61 17.83
CA LEU A 3 -2.11 8.78 16.95
C LEU A 3 -3.31 8.66 16.01
N LEU A 4 -4.10 9.72 15.87
CA LEU A 4 -5.13 9.80 14.84
C LEU A 4 -4.48 9.67 13.46
N ARG A 5 -5.17 8.99 12.54
CA ARG A 5 -4.72 8.84 11.15
C ARG A 5 -4.60 10.22 10.50
N ARG A 6 -3.41 10.54 10.00
CA ARG A 6 -3.08 11.84 9.40
C ARG A 6 -3.23 11.73 7.89
N ILE A 7 -4.46 11.85 7.40
CA ILE A 7 -4.79 11.67 5.98
C ILE A 7 -4.96 13.02 5.29
N ALA A 8 -4.46 13.13 4.05
CA ALA A 8 -4.63 14.29 3.20
C ALA A 8 -5.06 13.90 1.78
N VAL A 9 -5.88 14.75 1.16
CA VAL A 9 -6.13 14.73 -0.29
C VAL A 9 -5.12 15.67 -0.94
N THR A 10 -4.38 15.18 -1.91
CA THR A 10 -3.48 15.99 -2.73
C THR A 10 -3.87 15.85 -4.20
N VAL A 11 -3.52 16.85 -5.01
CA VAL A 11 -3.66 16.79 -6.47
C VAL A 11 -2.31 17.11 -7.08
N ILE A 12 -1.87 16.26 -7.99
CA ILE A 12 -0.67 16.44 -8.80
C ILE A 12 -1.03 16.67 -10.25
N GLU A 13 -0.16 17.34 -11.00
CA GLU A 13 -0.23 17.45 -12.45
C GLU A 13 0.89 16.56 -13.02
N GLU A 14 0.53 15.44 -13.66
CA GLU A 14 1.50 14.48 -14.19
C GLU A 14 2.08 14.95 -15.53
N GLU A 15 1.22 15.57 -16.35
CA GLU A 15 1.52 16.22 -17.61
C GLU A 15 0.69 17.50 -17.67
N GLU A 16 1.04 18.45 -18.55
CA GLU A 16 0.29 19.70 -18.69
C GLU A 16 -1.21 19.43 -18.95
N GLY A 17 -2.05 19.93 -18.04
CA GLY A 17 -3.51 19.74 -18.08
C GLY A 17 -4.00 18.35 -17.62
N ALA A 18 -3.13 17.48 -17.13
CA ALA A 18 -3.44 16.13 -16.67
C ALA A 18 -3.30 15.99 -15.15
N TYR A 19 -4.40 16.26 -14.44
CA TYR A 19 -4.45 16.30 -12.98
C TYR A 19 -4.90 14.99 -12.37
N ARG A 20 -4.28 14.58 -11.27
CA ARG A 20 -4.61 13.33 -10.58
C ARG A 20 -4.66 13.56 -9.07
N TRP A 21 -5.73 13.09 -8.42
CA TRP A 21 -5.78 13.10 -6.95
C TRP A 21 -5.07 11.89 -6.35
N ARG A 22 -4.53 12.08 -5.14
CA ARG A 22 -3.98 11.03 -4.27
C ARG A 22 -4.46 11.25 -2.84
N LEU A 23 -4.92 10.17 -2.22
CA LEU A 23 -5.07 10.08 -0.77
C LEU A 23 -3.77 9.59 -0.18
N VAL A 24 -3.22 10.35 0.77
CA VAL A 24 -1.95 10.04 1.42
C VAL A 24 -2.11 10.04 2.93
N GLU A 25 -1.39 9.17 3.61
CA GLU A 25 -1.33 9.06 5.06
C GLU A 25 0.09 9.30 5.56
N LEU A 26 0.23 10.08 6.64
CA LEU A 26 1.52 10.35 7.27
C LEU A 26 1.79 9.29 8.35
N GLU A 27 2.67 8.33 8.03
CA GLU A 27 3.17 7.31 8.94
C GLU A 27 4.60 7.65 9.36
N GLY A 28 4.85 7.82 10.66
CA GLY A 28 6.11 8.36 11.16
C GLY A 28 6.41 9.74 10.55
N GLU A 29 7.50 9.81 9.76
CA GLU A 29 7.97 11.00 9.03
C GLU A 29 7.63 10.95 7.52
N GLY A 30 7.03 9.86 7.02
CA GLY A 30 6.83 9.61 5.60
C GLY A 30 5.36 9.66 5.16
N TRP A 31 5.13 10.16 3.95
CA TRP A 31 3.81 10.11 3.32
C TRP A 31 3.66 8.84 2.47
N HIS A 32 2.62 8.07 2.73
CA HIS A 32 2.28 6.83 2.02
C HIS A 32 0.99 7.01 1.23
N VAL A 33 0.93 6.47 0.01
CA VAL A 33 -0.28 6.56 -0.83
C VAL A 33 -1.27 5.48 -0.41
N LEU A 34 -2.46 5.89 0.04
CA LEU A 34 -3.57 5.00 0.35
C LEU A 34 -4.37 4.66 -0.91
N SER A 35 -4.66 5.67 -1.72
CA SER A 35 -5.44 5.53 -2.93
C SER A 35 -5.09 6.62 -3.92
N GLN A 36 -5.30 6.33 -5.20
CA GLN A 36 -5.00 7.25 -6.28
C GLN A 36 -6.00 7.08 -7.41
N GLN A 37 -6.33 8.19 -8.06
CA GLN A 37 -7.15 8.16 -9.26
C GLN A 37 -6.46 7.39 -10.40
N ALA A 38 -7.15 6.41 -10.98
CA ALA A 38 -6.59 5.56 -12.02
C ALA A 38 -6.28 6.31 -13.34
N ARG A 39 -7.07 7.34 -13.67
CA ARG A 39 -6.91 8.17 -14.87
C ARG A 39 -6.90 9.65 -14.49
N SER A 40 -6.05 10.43 -15.14
CA SER A 40 -6.01 11.88 -14.95
C SER A 40 -7.30 12.56 -15.43
N MET A 41 -7.58 13.73 -14.85
CA MET A 41 -8.67 14.62 -15.20
C MET A 41 -8.12 15.87 -15.85
N LYS A 42 -8.95 16.53 -16.66
CA LYS A 42 -8.57 17.73 -17.42
C LYS A 42 -8.40 19.00 -16.57
N THR A 43 -8.86 19.00 -15.32
CA THR A 43 -8.78 20.18 -14.47
C THR A 43 -8.44 19.82 -13.03
N TYR A 44 -7.66 20.68 -12.38
CA TYR A 44 -7.35 20.60 -10.95
C TYR A 44 -8.62 20.53 -10.10
N LYS A 45 -9.61 21.37 -10.41
CA LYS A 45 -10.90 21.42 -9.70
C LYS A 45 -11.61 20.07 -9.72
N ALA A 46 -11.68 19.43 -10.89
CA ALA A 46 -12.34 18.14 -11.01
C ALA A 46 -11.59 17.05 -10.22
N ALA A 47 -10.25 17.03 -10.31
CA ALA A 47 -9.42 16.09 -9.56
C ALA A 47 -9.59 16.27 -8.04
N MET A 48 -9.55 17.51 -7.55
CA MET A 48 -9.73 17.80 -6.12
C MET A 48 -11.13 17.39 -5.63
N ALA A 49 -12.17 17.72 -6.37
CA ALA A 49 -13.54 17.33 -6.02
C ALA A 49 -13.70 15.80 -5.97
N ALA A 50 -13.13 15.09 -6.94
CA ALA A 50 -13.15 13.63 -6.94
C ALA A 50 -12.36 13.03 -5.76
N GLY A 51 -11.21 13.60 -5.41
CA GLY A 51 -10.42 13.16 -4.25
C GLY A 51 -11.14 13.38 -2.92
N LEU A 52 -11.84 14.50 -2.75
CA LEU A 52 -12.66 14.77 -1.56
C LEU A 52 -13.82 13.76 -1.41
N LEU A 53 -14.46 13.40 -2.53
CA LEU A 53 -15.49 12.35 -2.51
C LEU A 53 -14.91 10.99 -2.12
N GLU A 54 -13.68 10.68 -2.53
CA GLU A 54 -13.03 9.44 -2.13
C GLU A 54 -12.67 9.44 -0.63
N LEU A 55 -12.17 10.57 -0.11
CA LEU A 55 -11.96 10.72 1.33
C LEU A 55 -13.27 10.52 2.12
N GLN A 56 -14.38 11.06 1.62
CA GLN A 56 -15.69 10.90 2.25
C GLN A 56 -16.14 9.43 2.34
N LYS A 57 -15.77 8.58 1.37
CA LYS A 57 -16.09 7.14 1.43
C LYS A 57 -15.32 6.41 2.53
N MET A 58 -14.23 6.99 3.03
CA MET A 58 -13.47 6.42 4.14
C MET A 58 -14.12 6.68 5.50
N VAL A 59 -15.21 7.46 5.59
CA VAL A 59 -15.82 7.80 6.89
C VAL A 59 -16.13 6.56 7.74
N ASP A 60 -16.72 5.52 7.15
CA ASP A 60 -17.00 4.27 7.87
C ASP A 60 -15.72 3.56 8.36
N ASP A 61 -14.62 3.65 7.59
CA ASP A 61 -13.30 3.12 7.95
C ASP A 61 -12.63 3.97 9.04
N LEU A 62 -12.88 5.27 9.05
CA LEU A 62 -12.36 6.24 10.03
C LEU A 62 -13.14 6.25 11.35
N ASP A 63 -14.41 5.82 11.34
CA ASP A 63 -15.22 5.58 12.54
C ASP A 63 -14.68 4.42 13.37
N ILE A 64 -13.96 3.49 12.74
CA ILE A 64 -13.10 2.54 13.43
C ILE A 64 -11.91 3.36 13.92
N GLY A 65 -11.95 3.74 15.20
CA GLY A 65 -10.92 4.52 15.87
C GLY A 65 -9.49 3.98 15.64
N PRO A 66 -8.46 4.70 16.09
CA PRO A 66 -7.07 4.37 15.75
C PRO A 66 -6.78 2.88 15.98
N ARG A 67 -6.26 2.23 14.93
CA ARG A 67 -5.99 0.78 14.96
C ARG A 67 -4.73 0.54 15.75
N GLU A 68 -4.71 -0.54 16.52
CA GLU A 68 -3.44 -1.03 17.09
C GLU A 68 -2.61 -1.55 15.92
N ASP A 69 -1.31 -1.26 15.91
CA ASP A 69 -0.40 -1.93 14.99
C ASP A 69 -0.56 -3.44 15.21
N GLU A 70 -1.14 -4.15 14.22
CA GLU A 70 -1.19 -5.60 14.30
C GLU A 70 0.25 -6.09 14.47
N PRO A 71 0.55 -6.90 15.51
CA PRO A 71 1.90 -7.38 15.72
C PRO A 71 2.33 -8.14 14.47
N GLU A 72 3.43 -7.69 13.82
CA GLU A 72 3.97 -8.35 12.63
C GLU A 72 4.00 -9.87 12.88
N PRO A 73 3.46 -10.69 11.97
CA PRO A 73 3.51 -12.13 12.14
C PRO A 73 4.97 -12.53 12.25
N ALA A 74 5.34 -13.04 13.43
CA ALA A 74 6.71 -13.42 13.75
C ALA A 74 7.30 -14.20 12.57
N ARG A 75 8.28 -13.60 11.88
CA ARG A 75 8.93 -14.20 10.71
C ARG A 75 9.26 -15.65 11.02
N ALA A 76 8.53 -16.56 10.39
CA ALA A 76 8.74 -17.98 10.59
C ALA A 76 10.22 -18.28 10.27
N LYS A 77 10.97 -18.72 11.29
CA LYS A 77 12.34 -19.18 11.13
C LYS A 77 12.32 -20.24 10.03
N LYS A 78 12.94 -19.94 8.88
CA LYS A 78 13.16 -20.92 7.81
C LYS A 78 13.93 -22.09 8.44
N LYS A 79 13.24 -23.22 8.64
CA LYS A 79 13.91 -24.49 8.92
C LYS A 79 14.73 -24.82 7.68
N SER A 80 16.05 -24.76 7.82
CA SER A 80 16.98 -25.35 6.87
C SER A 80 16.66 -26.85 6.80
N GLY A 81 16.07 -27.26 5.70
CA GLY A 81 15.70 -28.64 5.44
C GLY A 81 15.67 -28.85 3.94
N SER A 82 16.83 -29.09 3.34
CA SER A 82 16.94 -29.52 1.96
C SER A 82 17.95 -30.65 1.86
N VAL A 83 17.48 -31.89 2.05
CA VAL A 83 18.10 -33.09 1.47
C VAL A 83 16.99 -34.03 1.02
N PHE A 84 16.56 -33.87 -0.22
CA PHE A 84 15.81 -34.81 -1.07
C PHE A 84 16.07 -34.32 -2.50
N GLY A 85 16.52 -35.05 -3.51
CA GLY A 85 17.01 -36.42 -3.71
C GLY A 85 17.24 -36.55 -5.21
N PHE A 86 18.29 -37.24 -5.67
CA PHE A 86 18.42 -37.64 -7.08
C PHE A 86 19.07 -39.02 -7.15
N GLY A 87 18.25 -40.02 -7.49
CA GLY A 87 18.73 -41.31 -7.97
C GLY A 87 19.15 -41.19 -9.43
N PHE A 88 20.37 -41.62 -9.73
CA PHE A 88 20.75 -42.09 -11.06
C PHE A 88 21.89 -43.10 -10.91
N GLY A 89 21.64 -44.33 -11.34
CA GLY A 89 22.53 -45.47 -11.12
C GLY A 89 23.65 -45.63 -12.17
N LEU A 90 24.75 -46.25 -11.69
CA LEU A 90 25.69 -47.22 -12.32
C LEU A 90 26.47 -46.81 -13.61
N PRO A 91 27.68 -47.39 -13.90
CA PRO A 91 28.10 -48.76 -13.55
C PRO A 91 29.55 -48.98 -13.04
N LYS A 92 29.77 -50.26 -12.72
CA LYS A 92 31.01 -50.96 -12.35
C LYS A 92 31.92 -51.17 -13.58
N MET A 93 33.21 -50.90 -13.44
CA MET A 93 34.34 -51.44 -14.23
C MET A 93 35.60 -51.05 -13.43
N GLY A 94 36.57 -51.90 -13.11
CA GLY A 94 36.85 -53.31 -13.32
C GLY A 94 38.12 -53.60 -12.51
#